data_AF-A0A0Q9LF64-F1
#
_entry.id   AF-A0A0Q9LF64-F1
#
_cell.length_a   1.000
_cell.length_b   1.000
_cell.length_c   1.000
_cell.angle_alpha   90.00
_cell.angle_beta   90.00
_cell.angle_gamma   90.00
#
_symmetry.space_group_name_H-M   'P 1'
#
loop_
_entity.id
_entity.type
_entity.pdbx_description
1 polymer ?
#
loop_
_entity_poly.entity_id
_entity_poly.type
_entity_poly.pdbx_seq_one_letter_code
_entity_poly.pdbx_strand_id
1 'polypeptide(L)'
;MRKVLTFLSAFLLGLSGLSMAPVVAMADPSPIAGPTIGYAVGDAVLGTGGSAQHLTFSMIDRSSGDRGTVSYANASAAVAYDASVMAVRATNTGARFAYTIPSTAPASVAGLIIVWQVKDSSPDTAAFSVAATPSQALTMVASGFTPSNGYTVSNGGLDTRSTGSTGLRGYAFGNGAFGTSPRQHVAFAVLDYGPTMDTGVAFYANLDSSLLYEAATPVVRVSYAQARFAYTIPAGFPGLSGLPLAWKVANGAPDSAGFSVATSATAAAAMVNAGFTPTYAYRLTAGDITVVQLYLLLGHATGGVWFGPAGASQQMTFQVSDYAWTADHGYVSYRNLSAAVAYRASVHRVRVTPHVAWFDYVIPSGSLKGTVVVWKVVDVLGGPDQVGFSVASSLTTADSMVLHGFTPTNQYTVTHGNLTVHMP
;
A
#
# COMPACT_ATOMS: atom_id res chain seq x y z
N MET A 1 -17.83 22.65 48.50
CA MET A 1 -18.03 22.54 47.04
C MET A 1 -17.49 23.83 46.43
N ARG A 2 -16.52 23.91 45.51
CA ARG A 2 -15.88 22.94 44.62
C ARG A 2 -14.38 23.29 44.50
N LYS A 3 -13.54 22.32 44.82
CA LYS A 3 -12.09 22.28 44.60
C LYS A 3 -11.72 22.13 43.11
N VAL A 4 -12.34 22.89 42.20
CA VAL A 4 -12.19 22.71 40.74
C VAL A 4 -11.55 23.93 40.06
N LEU A 5 -11.56 25.11 40.70
CA LEU A 5 -10.93 26.31 40.12
C LEU A 5 -9.40 26.40 40.29
N THR A 6 -8.79 25.54 41.11
CA THR A 6 -7.35 25.59 41.42
C THR A 6 -6.50 24.67 40.53
N PHE A 7 -7.11 23.74 39.78
CA PHE A 7 -6.41 22.85 38.84
C PHE A 7 -6.30 23.43 37.41
N LEU A 8 -7.13 24.43 37.08
CA LEU A 8 -7.17 25.04 35.74
C LEU A 8 -6.17 26.19 35.55
N SER A 9 -5.51 26.61 36.63
CA SER A 9 -4.57 27.75 36.66
C SER A 9 -3.09 27.35 36.85
N ALA A 10 -2.79 26.07 37.14
CA ALA A 10 -1.44 25.59 37.45
C ALA A 10 -0.72 24.85 36.31
N PHE A 11 -1.42 24.35 35.28
CA PHE A 11 -0.77 23.69 34.13
C PHE A 11 -0.50 24.66 32.95
N LEU A 12 -1.17 25.80 32.92
CA LEU A 12 -1.10 26.80 31.84
C LEU A 12 -0.02 27.89 32.04
N LEU A 13 0.76 27.86 33.13
CA LEU A 13 1.79 28.87 33.44
C LEU A 13 3.18 28.27 33.78
N GLY A 14 3.37 26.96 33.61
CA GLY A 14 4.63 26.27 33.93
C GLY A 14 5.62 26.09 32.77
N LEU A 15 5.30 26.53 31.56
CA LEU A 15 6.15 26.40 30.36
C LEU A 15 6.33 27.72 29.61
N SER A 16 6.14 28.84 30.29
CA SER A 16 6.63 30.15 29.83
C SER A 16 8.14 30.22 30.05
N GLY A 17 8.94 29.78 29.09
CA GLY A 17 10.40 29.97 29.18
C GLY A 17 11.29 29.13 28.29
N LEU A 18 10.91 28.82 27.05
CA LEU A 18 11.88 28.41 26.02
C LEU A 18 11.42 28.98 24.68
N SER A 19 12.00 30.12 24.30
CA SER A 19 11.99 30.57 22.91
C SER A 19 12.76 29.55 22.08
N MET A 20 12.03 28.63 21.44
CA MET A 20 12.61 27.77 20.41
C MET A 20 12.23 28.36 19.05
N ALA A 21 13.25 28.73 18.29
CA ALA A 21 13.14 29.05 16.88
C ALA A 21 12.39 27.94 16.13
N PRO A 22 11.72 28.23 15.00
CA PRO A 22 11.06 27.21 14.19
C PRO A 22 12.11 26.24 13.65
N VAL A 23 12.31 25.12 14.33
CA VAL A 23 13.07 23.99 13.79
C VAL A 23 12.10 23.21 12.92
N VAL A 24 12.24 23.41 11.61
CA VAL A 24 11.68 22.52 10.60
C VAL A 24 12.26 21.13 10.89
N ALA A 25 11.44 20.22 11.43
CA ALA A 25 11.83 18.83 11.61
C ALA A 25 12.02 18.21 10.22
N MET A 26 13.27 18.17 9.76
CA MET A 26 13.65 17.28 8.67
C MET A 26 13.55 15.85 9.21
N ALA A 27 12.77 15.01 8.52
CA ALA A 27 12.69 13.58 8.82
C ALA A 27 14.10 12.97 8.77
N ASP A 28 14.58 12.46 9.90
CA ASP A 28 15.88 11.79 10.03
C ASP A 28 15.74 10.30 9.63
N PRO A 29 16.74 9.66 9.01
CA PRO A 29 16.64 8.31 8.49
C PRO A 29 16.92 7.26 9.58
N SER A 30 15.87 6.56 10.01
CA SER A 30 15.79 5.17 10.52
C SER A 30 16.77 4.65 11.60
N PRO A 31 16.25 3.85 12.55
CA PRO A 31 16.83 2.52 12.73
C PRO A 31 15.76 1.43 12.92
N ILE A 32 15.56 0.60 11.90
CA ILE A 32 15.73 -0.87 11.92
C ILE A 32 15.45 -1.42 10.51
N ALA A 33 16.29 -2.38 10.10
CA ALA A 33 16.27 -3.10 8.83
C ALA A 33 14.85 -3.54 8.41
N GLY A 34 14.46 -3.28 7.16
CA GLY A 34 13.15 -3.65 6.63
C GLY A 34 12.88 -5.16 6.57
N PRO A 35 11.68 -5.59 6.10
CA PRO A 35 10.45 -4.84 5.90
C PRO A 35 9.40 -5.23 6.96
N THR A 36 9.01 -4.30 7.82
CA THR A 36 7.67 -4.34 8.41
C THR A 36 6.84 -3.30 7.68
N ILE A 37 5.68 -3.71 7.15
CA ILE A 37 4.68 -2.81 6.59
C ILE A 37 3.51 -2.86 7.58
N GLY A 38 3.51 -1.93 8.51
CA GLY A 38 2.36 -1.72 9.38
C GLY A 38 1.49 -0.61 8.82
N TYR A 39 0.18 -0.66 9.05
CA TYR A 39 -0.68 0.51 8.86
C TYR A 39 -1.53 0.73 10.10
N ALA A 40 -1.91 1.97 10.30
CA ALA A 40 -2.92 2.36 11.26
C ALA A 40 -3.83 3.38 10.60
N VAL A 41 -5.12 3.15 10.68
CA VAL A 41 -6.12 4.06 10.17
C VAL A 41 -7.29 4.06 11.13
N GLY A 42 -7.88 5.21 11.34
CA GLY A 42 -9.01 5.31 12.23
C GLY A 42 -9.72 6.63 12.12
N ASP A 43 -11.00 6.60 12.49
CA ASP A 43 -11.86 7.76 12.69
C ASP A 43 -12.50 7.65 14.08
N ALA A 44 -11.79 8.20 15.06
CA ALA A 44 -12.08 8.00 16.47
C ALA A 44 -12.82 9.21 17.06
N VAL A 45 -14.02 8.97 17.58
CA VAL A 45 -14.70 9.89 18.49
C VAL A 45 -14.24 9.59 19.92
N LEU A 46 -13.60 10.57 20.56
CA LEU A 46 -13.04 10.46 21.90
C LEU A 46 -13.92 11.20 22.91
N GLY A 47 -14.43 10.47 23.91
CA GLY A 47 -15.33 11.00 24.93
C GLY A 47 -16.79 11.08 24.48
N THR A 48 -17.63 11.81 25.22
CA THR A 48 -19.08 11.90 24.97
C THR A 48 -19.59 13.34 25.03
N GLY A 49 -20.71 13.60 24.36
CA GLY A 49 -21.42 14.88 24.40
C GLY A 49 -20.73 16.02 23.65
N GLY A 50 -21.05 17.27 24.00
CA GLY A 50 -20.52 18.48 23.33
C GLY A 50 -19.00 18.69 23.47
N SER A 51 -18.33 17.87 24.27
CA SER A 51 -16.88 17.83 24.47
C SER A 51 -16.19 16.66 23.75
N ALA A 52 -16.92 15.94 22.89
CA ALA A 52 -16.34 14.90 22.06
C ALA A 52 -15.25 15.49 21.15
N GLN A 53 -14.12 14.77 21.08
CA GLN A 53 -13.01 15.10 20.19
C GLN A 53 -13.06 14.14 19.01
N HIS A 54 -12.68 14.61 17.84
CA HIS A 54 -12.55 13.78 16.65
C HIS A 54 -11.07 13.66 16.30
N LEU A 55 -10.59 12.43 16.21
CA LEU A 55 -9.24 12.11 15.81
C LEU A 55 -9.32 11.15 14.64
N THR A 56 -8.97 11.65 13.46
CA THR A 56 -8.93 10.85 12.23
C THR A 56 -7.49 10.75 11.77
N PHE A 57 -7.06 9.58 11.33
CA PHE A 57 -5.69 9.37 10.91
C PHE A 57 -5.57 8.26 9.89
N SER A 58 -4.53 8.35 9.06
CA SER A 58 -4.11 7.26 8.18
C SER A 58 -2.59 7.30 8.02
N MET A 59 -1.93 6.18 8.29
CA MET A 59 -0.48 6.13 8.35
C MET A 59 0.10 4.75 8.07
N ILE A 60 1.37 4.73 7.69
CA ILE A 60 2.16 3.54 7.38
C ILE A 60 3.47 3.54 8.19
N ASP A 61 3.77 2.39 8.78
CA ASP A 61 5.03 2.03 9.44
C ASP A 61 5.90 1.31 8.41
N ARG A 62 7.04 1.94 8.06
CA ARG A 62 7.99 1.38 7.09
C ARG A 62 9.42 1.70 7.48
N SER A 63 10.28 0.69 7.36
CA SER A 63 11.75 0.84 7.47
C SER A 63 12.38 1.93 6.59
N SER A 64 11.74 2.29 5.47
CA SER A 64 12.20 3.33 4.53
C SER A 64 11.67 4.73 4.86
N GLY A 65 11.01 4.91 6.00
CA GLY A 65 10.43 6.17 6.45
C GLY A 65 8.92 6.09 6.59
N ASP A 66 8.45 6.39 7.79
CA ASP A 66 7.04 6.44 8.13
C ASP A 66 6.36 7.62 7.45
N ARG A 67 5.08 7.45 7.14
CA ARG A 67 4.25 8.49 6.52
C ARG A 67 2.85 8.41 7.10
N GLY A 68 2.18 9.55 7.15
CA GLY A 68 0.77 9.59 7.51
C GLY A 68 0.30 11.00 7.78
N THR A 69 -1.00 11.11 7.93
CA THR A 69 -1.72 12.35 8.22
C THR A 69 -2.65 12.12 9.39
N VAL A 70 -2.84 13.17 10.18
CA VAL A 70 -3.76 13.20 11.31
C VAL A 70 -4.61 14.46 11.20
N SER A 71 -5.91 14.30 11.31
CA SER A 71 -6.88 15.37 11.50
C SER A 71 -7.41 15.31 12.92
N TYR A 72 -7.41 16.43 13.62
CA TYR A 72 -7.94 16.53 14.97
C TYR A 72 -8.92 17.70 15.08
N ALA A 73 -10.05 17.48 15.74
CA ALA A 73 -11.02 18.51 16.07
C ALA A 73 -11.57 18.36 17.49
N ASN A 74 -11.72 19.47 18.19
CA ASN A 74 -12.41 19.58 19.47
C ASN A 74 -13.22 20.87 19.48
N ALA A 75 -14.52 20.74 19.22
CA ALA A 75 -15.43 21.88 19.13
C ALA A 75 -15.51 22.67 20.44
N SER A 76 -15.52 21.98 21.59
CA SER A 76 -15.61 22.62 22.92
C SER A 76 -14.38 23.46 23.26
N ALA A 77 -13.20 23.08 22.74
CA ALA A 77 -11.96 23.80 22.93
C ALA A 77 -11.64 24.79 21.79
N ALA A 78 -12.49 24.84 20.75
CA ALA A 78 -12.25 25.60 19.51
C ALA A 78 -10.88 25.26 18.86
N VAL A 79 -10.50 23.98 18.87
CA VAL A 79 -9.26 23.48 18.26
C VAL A 79 -9.59 22.60 17.06
N ALA A 80 -9.00 22.89 15.91
CA ALA A 80 -9.01 22.00 14.76
C ALA A 80 -7.70 22.17 13.97
N TYR A 81 -7.10 21.07 13.51
CA TYR A 81 -5.88 21.11 12.70
C TYR A 81 -5.65 19.78 11.97
N ASP A 82 -4.81 19.86 10.93
CA ASP A 82 -4.24 18.72 10.22
C ASP A 82 -2.72 18.70 10.40
N ALA A 83 -2.14 17.52 10.63
CA ALA A 83 -0.71 17.36 10.87
C ALA A 83 -0.14 16.18 10.09
N SER A 84 1.10 16.30 9.62
CA SER A 84 1.86 15.19 9.09
C SER A 84 2.54 14.41 10.21
N VAL A 85 2.54 13.09 10.10
CA VAL A 85 3.16 12.18 11.06
C VAL A 85 4.67 12.15 10.86
N MET A 86 5.43 12.19 11.96
CA MET A 86 6.89 12.10 11.94
C MET A 86 7.41 10.68 12.20
N ALA A 87 6.64 9.86 12.91
CA ALA A 87 7.00 8.47 13.23
C ALA A 87 5.77 7.64 13.52
N VAL A 88 5.82 6.36 13.14
CA VAL A 88 4.75 5.38 13.30
C VAL A 88 5.35 4.06 13.78
N ARG A 89 4.63 3.38 14.67
CA ARG A 89 4.86 1.97 14.97
C ARG A 89 3.53 1.26 15.02
N ALA A 90 3.23 0.41 14.04
CA ALA A 90 1.95 -0.28 13.91
C ALA A 90 2.09 -1.81 14.08
N THR A 91 1.20 -2.40 14.86
CA THR A 91 1.13 -3.84 15.12
C THR A 91 -0.29 -4.35 14.87
N ASN A 92 -0.54 -5.66 14.96
CA ASN A 92 -1.86 -6.26 14.74
C ASN A 92 -2.93 -5.93 15.81
N THR A 93 -2.61 -5.08 16.79
CA THR A 93 -3.44 -4.84 17.99
C THR A 93 -3.34 -3.41 18.47
N GLY A 94 -2.78 -2.52 17.65
CA GLY A 94 -2.57 -1.13 18.01
C GLY A 94 -1.45 -0.46 17.24
N ALA A 95 -1.36 0.85 17.42
CA ALA A 95 -0.32 1.67 16.83
C ALA A 95 0.09 2.79 17.77
N ARG A 96 1.32 3.28 17.59
CA ARG A 96 1.82 4.50 18.19
C ARG A 96 2.30 5.42 17.11
N PHE A 97 2.05 6.71 17.25
CA PHE A 97 2.49 7.68 16.26
C PHE A 97 2.68 9.05 16.88
N ALA A 98 3.58 9.83 16.29
CA ALA A 98 3.90 11.17 16.75
C ALA A 98 3.76 12.19 15.64
N TYR A 99 3.33 13.40 16.00
CA TYR A 99 3.30 14.56 15.11
C TYR A 99 3.48 15.84 15.91
N THR A 100 3.87 16.91 15.22
CA THR A 100 3.90 18.27 15.78
C THR A 100 2.63 18.99 15.34
N ILE A 101 1.92 19.60 16.28
CA ILE A 101 0.75 20.43 15.95
C ILE A 101 1.22 21.60 15.09
N PRO A 102 0.61 21.84 13.91
CA PRO A 102 1.08 22.85 12.98
C PRO A 102 0.93 24.27 13.55
N SER A 103 1.73 25.19 13.03
CA SER A 103 1.65 26.62 13.41
C SER A 103 0.35 27.30 13.00
N THR A 104 -0.46 26.67 12.14
CA THR A 104 -1.80 27.13 11.73
C THR A 104 -2.87 26.81 12.77
N ALA A 105 -2.59 25.94 13.74
CA ALA A 105 -3.50 25.65 14.86
C ALA A 105 -3.57 26.82 15.86
N PRO A 106 -4.54 26.84 16.79
CA PRO A 106 -4.58 27.83 17.86
C PRO A 106 -3.27 27.89 18.64
N ALA A 107 -2.83 29.12 18.97
CA ALA A 107 -1.55 29.36 19.65
C ALA A 107 -1.38 28.65 21.00
N SER A 108 -2.50 28.24 21.63
CA SER A 108 -2.50 27.47 22.87
C SER A 108 -1.96 26.04 22.72
N VAL A 109 -1.94 25.50 21.49
CA VAL A 109 -1.51 24.12 21.21
C VAL A 109 -0.49 24.01 20.08
N ALA A 110 -0.29 25.07 19.28
CA ALA A 110 0.67 25.09 18.19
C ALA A 110 2.10 24.74 18.66
N GLY A 111 2.78 23.86 17.92
CA GLY A 111 4.15 23.43 18.22
C GLY A 111 4.27 22.33 19.28
N LEU A 112 3.19 21.92 19.94
CA LEU A 112 3.22 20.75 20.83
C LEU A 112 3.48 19.47 20.03
N ILE A 113 4.30 18.59 20.58
CA ILE A 113 4.59 17.27 19.99
C ILE A 113 3.69 16.25 20.68
N ILE A 114 2.69 15.76 19.96
CA ILE A 114 1.73 14.80 20.48
C ILE A 114 2.16 13.40 20.08
N VAL A 115 2.17 12.49 21.05
CA VAL A 115 2.37 11.06 20.82
C VAL A 115 1.09 10.33 21.19
N TRP A 116 0.47 9.69 20.20
CA TRP A 116 -0.70 8.85 20.38
C TRP A 116 -0.31 7.39 20.54
N GLN A 117 -1.14 6.69 21.30
CA GLN A 117 -1.21 5.25 21.38
C GLN A 117 -2.67 4.86 21.17
N VAL A 118 -2.93 4.12 20.10
CA VAL A 118 -4.23 3.54 19.79
C VAL A 118 -4.15 2.03 19.94
N LYS A 119 -5.21 1.41 20.45
CA LYS A 119 -5.34 -0.04 20.54
C LYS A 119 -6.64 -0.44 19.88
N ASP A 120 -6.47 -1.25 18.86
CA ASP A 120 -7.52 -2.01 18.19
C ASP A 120 -7.82 -3.22 19.09
N SER A 121 -8.87 -3.08 19.89
CA SER A 121 -9.30 -4.06 20.87
C SER A 121 -10.82 -3.99 21.04
N SER A 122 -11.46 -4.97 21.67
CA SER A 122 -12.89 -4.85 21.98
C SER A 122 -13.07 -4.51 23.46
N PRO A 123 -13.32 -3.22 23.84
CA PRO A 123 -13.48 -2.03 23.00
C PRO A 123 -12.17 -1.32 22.63
N ASP A 124 -12.22 -0.50 21.58
CA ASP A 124 -11.08 0.27 21.08
C ASP A 124 -10.68 1.33 22.10
N THR A 125 -9.38 1.62 22.17
CA THR A 125 -8.87 2.67 23.08
C THR A 125 -7.88 3.59 22.40
N ALA A 126 -7.93 4.87 22.76
CA ALA A 126 -6.98 5.88 22.30
C ALA A 126 -6.48 6.70 23.49
N ALA A 127 -5.19 6.96 23.51
CA ALA A 127 -4.50 7.60 24.62
C ALA A 127 -3.33 8.43 24.09
N PHE A 128 -3.00 9.56 24.72
CA PHE A 128 -1.90 10.40 24.24
C PHE A 128 -1.01 10.92 25.37
N SER A 129 0.13 11.46 24.98
CA SER A 129 1.03 12.26 25.81
C SER A 129 1.70 13.35 24.98
N VAL A 130 2.24 14.35 25.66
CA VAL A 130 2.99 15.43 25.03
C VAL A 130 4.48 15.20 25.27
N ALA A 131 5.26 15.11 24.21
CA ALA A 131 6.71 15.02 24.29
C ALA A 131 7.32 16.44 24.34
N ALA A 132 8.40 16.60 25.12
CA ALA A 132 9.12 17.86 25.20
C ALA A 132 10.05 18.09 23.99
N THR A 133 10.49 17.01 23.33
CA THR A 133 11.41 17.07 22.18
C THR A 133 11.06 16.01 21.12
N PRO A 134 11.47 16.19 19.85
CA PRO A 134 11.29 15.18 18.82
C PRO A 134 11.96 13.84 19.17
N SER A 135 13.19 13.86 19.71
CA SER A 135 13.90 12.65 20.12
C SER A 135 13.17 11.86 21.22
N GLN A 136 12.54 12.56 22.15
CA GLN A 136 11.68 11.93 23.15
C GLN A 136 10.45 11.30 22.49
N ALA A 137 9.80 11.98 21.54
CA ALA A 137 8.66 11.45 20.83
C ALA A 137 8.99 10.18 20.04
N LEU A 138 10.12 10.16 19.32
CA LEU A 138 10.62 8.97 18.61
C LEU A 138 10.83 7.80 19.57
N THR A 139 11.40 8.07 20.74
CA THR A 139 11.57 7.05 21.79
C THR A 139 10.22 6.54 22.27
N MET A 140 9.25 7.41 22.56
CA MET A 140 7.92 7.03 23.00
C MET A 140 7.16 6.19 21.95
N VAL A 141 7.32 6.48 20.65
CA VAL A 141 6.75 5.65 19.57
C VAL A 141 7.42 4.28 19.53
N ALA A 142 8.75 4.24 19.58
CA ALA A 142 9.52 3.01 19.48
C ALA A 142 9.33 2.10 20.70
N SER A 143 9.50 2.62 21.92
CA SER A 143 9.48 1.82 23.16
C SER A 143 8.15 1.85 23.90
N GLY A 144 7.26 2.80 23.60
CA GLY A 144 6.01 3.01 24.34
C GLY A 144 6.16 4.05 25.43
N PHE A 145 5.04 4.41 26.06
CA PHE A 145 4.96 5.43 27.10
C PHE A 145 3.74 5.19 27.99
N THR A 146 3.71 5.83 29.16
CA THR A 146 2.51 5.92 30.00
C THR A 146 1.69 7.12 29.57
N PRO A 147 0.45 6.94 29.06
CA PRO A 147 -0.35 8.05 28.60
C PRO A 147 -0.76 9.00 29.73
N SER A 148 -0.87 10.29 29.41
CA SER A 148 -1.40 11.30 30.34
C SER A 148 -2.93 11.28 30.40
N ASN A 149 -3.58 10.67 29.40
CA ASN A 149 -5.04 10.52 29.28
C ASN A 149 -5.39 9.18 28.60
N GLY A 150 -6.66 8.77 28.68
CA GLY A 150 -7.17 7.61 27.96
C GLY A 150 -8.66 7.73 27.67
N TYR A 151 -9.08 7.26 26.50
CA TYR A 151 -10.45 7.28 26.02
C TYR A 151 -10.82 5.90 25.49
N THR A 152 -12.08 5.50 25.73
CA THR A 152 -12.73 4.45 24.93
C THR A 152 -13.19 5.08 23.63
N VAL A 153 -12.84 4.46 22.51
CA VAL A 153 -13.29 4.88 21.18
C VAL A 153 -14.64 4.23 20.92
N SER A 154 -15.57 4.97 20.31
CA SER A 154 -16.84 4.41 19.86
C SER A 154 -16.59 3.25 18.87
N ASN A 155 -17.28 2.13 19.10
CA ASN A 155 -17.07 0.84 18.42
C ASN A 155 -16.87 0.96 16.89
N GLY A 156 -15.78 0.42 16.33
CA GLY A 156 -15.52 0.36 14.89
C GLY A 156 -14.87 1.62 14.31
N GLY A 157 -13.88 2.19 15.02
CA GLY A 157 -13.23 3.44 14.64
C GLY A 157 -11.73 3.30 14.39
N LEU A 158 -11.15 2.11 14.55
CA LEU A 158 -9.71 1.89 14.43
C LEU A 158 -9.44 0.55 13.74
N ASP A 159 -8.50 0.54 12.78
CA ASP A 159 -7.93 -0.68 12.23
C ASP A 159 -6.40 -0.56 12.25
N THR A 160 -5.75 -1.57 12.81
CA THR A 160 -4.28 -1.62 12.87
C THR A 160 -3.78 -2.98 12.44
N ARG A 161 -2.78 -2.98 11.57
CA ARG A 161 -2.25 -4.24 11.04
C ARG A 161 -0.76 -4.17 10.85
N SER A 162 -0.09 -5.26 11.20
CA SER A 162 1.24 -5.56 10.67
C SER A 162 1.08 -6.53 9.49
N THR A 163 1.67 -6.20 8.35
CA THR A 163 1.67 -7.05 7.17
C THR A 163 3.09 -7.54 6.89
N GLY A 164 3.21 -8.87 6.77
CA GLY A 164 4.40 -9.52 6.21
C GLY A 164 4.43 -9.25 4.72
N SER A 165 5.47 -8.57 4.24
CA SER A 165 5.55 -7.92 2.93
C SER A 165 5.64 -8.85 1.70
N THR A 166 5.29 -10.14 1.81
CA THR A 166 5.38 -11.07 0.69
C THR A 166 4.18 -10.88 -0.25
N GLY A 167 4.43 -10.44 -1.49
CA GLY A 167 3.42 -10.34 -2.55
C GLY A 167 2.66 -9.01 -2.66
N LEU A 168 2.96 -8.01 -1.83
CA LEU A 168 2.30 -6.69 -1.87
C LEU A 168 2.75 -5.89 -3.11
N ARG A 169 1.88 -5.74 -4.11
CA ARG A 169 2.13 -5.02 -5.37
C ARG A 169 2.14 -3.51 -5.24
N GLY A 170 1.36 -2.97 -4.32
CA GLY A 170 1.30 -1.54 -4.06
C GLY A 170 0.35 -1.24 -2.91
N TYR A 171 0.35 0.01 -2.48
CA TYR A 171 -0.58 0.47 -1.45
C TYR A 171 -0.98 1.91 -1.69
N ALA A 172 -2.10 2.29 -1.07
CA ALA A 172 -2.46 3.69 -0.92
C ALA A 172 -3.03 3.93 0.47
N PHE A 173 -2.76 5.11 0.99
CA PHE A 173 -3.37 5.60 2.20
C PHE A 173 -3.70 7.07 2.01
N GLY A 174 -4.72 7.53 2.71
CA GLY A 174 -5.09 8.92 2.66
C GLY A 174 -6.04 9.28 3.77
N ASN A 175 -6.06 10.57 4.06
CA ASN A 175 -6.96 11.19 5.02
C ASN A 175 -7.34 12.54 4.43
N GLY A 176 -8.58 12.69 3.98
CA GLY A 176 -8.95 13.80 3.12
C GLY A 176 -10.36 14.28 3.35
N ALA A 177 -10.49 15.59 3.59
CA ALA A 177 -11.76 16.29 3.58
C ALA A 177 -12.08 16.80 2.17
N PHE A 178 -13.35 16.72 1.76
CA PHE A 178 -13.80 17.18 0.45
C PHE A 178 -15.28 17.55 0.47
N GLY A 179 -15.73 18.22 -0.60
CA GLY A 179 -17.10 18.73 -0.70
C GLY A 179 -17.30 20.00 0.11
N THR A 180 -18.17 20.87 -0.37
CA THR A 180 -18.54 22.13 0.31
C THR A 180 -19.85 22.02 1.07
N SER A 181 -20.77 21.17 0.59
CA SER A 181 -22.02 20.79 1.26
C SER A 181 -22.63 19.57 0.56
N PRO A 182 -22.70 18.38 1.20
CA PRO A 182 -22.15 18.11 2.51
C PRO A 182 -20.62 18.09 2.50
N ARG A 183 -20.01 18.58 3.58
CA ARG A 183 -18.60 18.37 3.91
C ARG A 183 -18.42 16.90 4.26
N GLN A 184 -17.53 16.25 3.55
CA GLN A 184 -17.29 14.83 3.62
C GLN A 184 -15.83 14.58 3.93
N HIS A 185 -15.58 13.39 4.46
CA HIS A 185 -14.28 12.98 4.92
C HIS A 185 -14.07 11.50 4.60
N VAL A 186 -12.89 11.16 4.09
CA VAL A 186 -12.49 9.78 3.86
C VAL A 186 -11.09 9.54 4.43
N ALA A 187 -10.96 8.50 5.23
CA ALA A 187 -9.67 7.96 5.67
C ALA A 187 -9.57 6.50 5.22
N PHE A 188 -8.45 6.11 4.65
CA PHE A 188 -8.31 4.73 4.16
C PHE A 188 -6.86 4.26 4.21
N ALA A 189 -6.71 2.95 4.28
CA ALA A 189 -5.47 2.24 4.02
C ALA A 189 -5.81 1.00 3.19
N VAL A 190 -5.26 0.92 1.98
CA VAL A 190 -5.54 -0.16 1.02
C VAL A 190 -4.25 -0.76 0.47
N LEU A 191 -4.26 -2.08 0.34
CA LEU A 191 -3.10 -2.89 -0.04
C LEU A 191 -3.49 -3.80 -1.21
N ASP A 192 -2.77 -3.65 -2.31
CA ASP A 192 -2.91 -4.46 -3.53
C ASP A 192 -1.92 -5.62 -3.46
N TYR A 193 -2.42 -6.85 -3.32
CA TYR A 193 -1.62 -8.08 -3.42
C TYR A 193 -1.81 -8.77 -4.78
N GLY A 194 -2.74 -8.26 -5.60
CA GLY A 194 -3.03 -8.73 -6.94
C GLY A 194 -4.40 -9.42 -7.05
N PRO A 195 -4.52 -10.49 -7.86
CA PRO A 195 -5.82 -11.12 -8.14
C PRO A 195 -6.50 -11.69 -6.89
N THR A 196 -5.71 -12.01 -5.86
CA THR A 196 -6.15 -12.66 -4.65
C THR A 196 -5.47 -11.99 -3.46
N MET A 197 -6.20 -11.77 -2.36
CA MET A 197 -5.71 -11.27 -1.07
C MET A 197 -5.55 -9.75 -0.93
N ASP A 198 -6.16 -8.95 -1.82
CA ASP A 198 -6.29 -7.51 -1.57
C ASP A 198 -6.98 -7.26 -0.22
N THR A 199 -6.54 -6.22 0.48
CA THR A 199 -7.05 -5.93 1.81
C THR A 199 -6.93 -4.45 2.13
N GLY A 200 -7.64 -4.01 3.15
CA GLY A 200 -7.67 -2.63 3.58
C GLY A 200 -9.02 -2.26 4.16
N VAL A 201 -9.11 -1.00 4.54
CA VAL A 201 -10.28 -0.42 5.16
C VAL A 201 -10.44 1.02 4.69
N ALA A 202 -11.69 1.44 4.59
CA ALA A 202 -12.07 2.82 4.36
C ALA A 202 -13.07 3.25 5.44
N PHE A 203 -12.78 4.38 6.06
CA PHE A 203 -13.66 5.13 6.92
C PHE A 203 -14.23 6.29 6.12
N TYR A 204 -15.53 6.48 6.24
CA TYR A 204 -16.22 7.60 5.63
C TYR A 204 -17.05 8.32 6.68
N ALA A 205 -16.94 9.64 6.71
CA ALA A 205 -17.78 10.50 7.52
C ALA A 205 -18.39 11.61 6.66
N ASN A 206 -19.68 11.88 6.87
CA ASN A 206 -20.31 13.11 6.41
C ASN A 206 -20.40 14.05 7.61
N LEU A 207 -19.59 15.11 7.59
CA LEU A 207 -19.41 16.04 8.70
C LEU A 207 -20.63 16.95 8.94
N ASP A 208 -21.58 16.97 8.01
CA ASP A 208 -22.83 17.71 8.14
C ASP A 208 -24.00 16.79 8.56
N SER A 209 -23.73 15.51 8.86
CA SER A 209 -24.72 14.55 9.36
C SER A 209 -24.09 13.59 10.38
N SER A 210 -24.88 12.66 10.94
CA SER A 210 -24.36 11.61 11.83
C SER A 210 -23.91 10.36 11.07
N LEU A 211 -23.68 10.45 9.75
CA LEU A 211 -23.27 9.31 8.93
C LEU A 211 -21.75 9.11 9.04
N LEU A 212 -21.36 8.07 9.79
CA LEU A 212 -19.99 7.59 9.95
C LEU A 212 -20.00 6.07 9.80
N TYR A 213 -19.11 5.51 8.97
CA TYR A 213 -18.95 4.06 8.87
C TYR A 213 -17.54 3.63 8.49
N GLU A 214 -17.23 2.39 8.85
CA GLU A 214 -16.06 1.64 8.43
C GLU A 214 -16.46 0.56 7.41
N ALA A 215 -15.66 0.37 6.36
CA ALA A 215 -15.89 -0.67 5.37
C ALA A 215 -14.58 -1.34 4.92
N ALA A 216 -14.55 -2.67 4.94
CA ALA A 216 -13.44 -3.45 4.39
C ALA A 216 -13.37 -3.31 2.86
N THR A 217 -12.16 -3.25 2.31
CA THR A 217 -11.91 -3.06 0.88
C THR A 217 -11.33 -4.33 0.24
N PRO A 218 -12.16 -5.30 -0.21
CA PRO A 218 -11.68 -6.61 -0.68
C PRO A 218 -11.06 -6.61 -2.08
N VAL A 219 -11.13 -5.51 -2.83
CA VAL A 219 -10.56 -5.41 -4.19
C VAL A 219 -9.82 -4.09 -4.29
N VAL A 220 -8.52 -4.15 -4.58
CA VAL A 220 -7.63 -2.99 -4.60
C VAL A 220 -6.70 -3.08 -5.81
N ARG A 221 -6.57 -1.99 -6.56
CA ARG A 221 -5.61 -1.88 -7.67
C ARG A 221 -4.80 -0.62 -7.53
N VAL A 222 -3.48 -0.78 -7.41
CA VAL A 222 -2.52 0.32 -7.35
C VAL A 222 -1.73 0.34 -8.65
N SER A 223 -1.70 1.49 -9.30
CA SER A 223 -1.01 1.69 -10.56
C SER A 223 -0.52 3.12 -10.66
N TYR A 224 0.79 3.29 -10.84
CA TYR A 224 1.47 4.58 -10.84
C TYR A 224 1.12 5.40 -9.58
N ALA A 225 0.63 6.63 -9.79
CA ALA A 225 0.20 7.57 -8.77
C ALA A 225 -1.30 7.44 -8.42
N GLN A 226 -1.93 6.29 -8.71
CA GLN A 226 -3.37 6.09 -8.52
C GLN A 226 -3.68 4.76 -7.85
N ALA A 227 -4.69 4.77 -6.98
CA ALA A 227 -5.28 3.56 -6.41
C ALA A 227 -6.78 3.54 -6.64
N ARG A 228 -7.31 2.35 -6.83
CA ARG A 228 -8.73 2.07 -7.01
C ARG A 228 -9.11 0.98 -6.03
N PHE A 229 -10.25 1.11 -5.38
CA PHE A 229 -10.72 0.08 -4.45
C PHE A 229 -12.23 0.07 -4.39
N ALA A 230 -12.80 -1.08 -4.02
CA ALA A 230 -14.24 -1.22 -3.88
C ALA A 230 -14.59 -1.71 -2.48
N TYR A 231 -15.74 -1.26 -1.99
CA TYR A 231 -16.35 -1.76 -0.76
C TYR A 231 -17.87 -1.61 -0.82
N THR A 232 -18.56 -2.24 0.13
CA THR A 232 -20.02 -2.10 0.29
C THR A 232 -20.30 -1.36 1.59
N ILE A 233 -21.20 -0.37 1.56
CA ILE A 233 -21.59 0.34 2.78
C ILE A 233 -22.19 -0.69 3.76
N PRO A 234 -21.71 -0.75 5.02
CA PRO A 234 -22.19 -1.71 6.01
C PRO A 234 -23.68 -1.52 6.34
N ALA A 235 -24.25 -2.48 7.07
CA ALA A 235 -25.62 -2.37 7.57
C ALA A 235 -25.73 -1.28 8.65
N GLY A 236 -26.96 -0.77 8.87
CA GLY A 236 -27.24 0.22 9.91
C GLY A 236 -27.43 1.66 9.40
N PHE A 237 -27.36 1.87 8.09
CA PHE A 237 -27.49 3.19 7.44
C PHE A 237 -28.71 3.20 6.51
N PRO A 238 -29.86 3.76 6.95
CA PRO A 238 -31.09 3.76 6.17
C PRO A 238 -30.90 4.36 4.76
N GLY A 239 -31.33 3.63 3.73
CA GLY A 239 -31.23 4.05 2.32
C GLY A 239 -29.84 3.93 1.69
N LEU A 240 -28.80 3.63 2.47
CA LEU A 240 -27.41 3.48 1.98
C LEU A 240 -26.81 2.10 2.23
N SER A 241 -27.33 1.35 3.20
CA SER A 241 -26.84 0.01 3.55
C SER A 241 -26.82 -0.90 2.33
N GLY A 242 -25.70 -1.59 2.12
CA GLY A 242 -25.56 -2.53 1.01
C GLY A 242 -25.23 -1.88 -0.34
N LEU A 243 -25.12 -0.54 -0.43
CA LEU A 243 -24.69 0.11 -1.66
C LEU A 243 -23.20 -0.20 -1.94
N PRO A 244 -22.87 -0.77 -3.10
CA PRO A 244 -21.50 -1.03 -3.49
C PRO A 244 -20.88 0.20 -4.16
N LEU A 245 -19.71 0.60 -3.67
CA LEU A 245 -18.97 1.77 -4.13
C LEU A 245 -17.65 1.31 -4.76
N ALA A 246 -17.29 1.96 -5.87
CA ALA A 246 -15.94 1.92 -6.43
C ALA A 246 -15.30 3.30 -6.23
N TRP A 247 -14.17 3.33 -5.54
CA TRP A 247 -13.36 4.51 -5.27
C TRP A 247 -12.13 4.55 -6.16
N LYS A 248 -11.71 5.76 -6.49
CA LYS A 248 -10.45 6.08 -7.15
C LYS A 248 -9.81 7.26 -6.45
N VAL A 249 -8.54 7.11 -6.11
CA VAL A 249 -7.71 8.14 -5.48
C VAL A 249 -6.43 8.31 -6.27
N ALA A 250 -5.87 9.50 -6.27
CA ALA A 250 -4.58 9.79 -6.89
C ALA A 250 -3.81 10.83 -6.09
N ASN A 251 -2.51 10.62 -5.92
CA ASN A 251 -1.62 11.63 -5.36
C ASN A 251 -1.08 12.54 -6.48
N GLY A 252 -1.05 13.85 -6.23
CA GLY A 252 -0.73 14.87 -7.21
C GLY A 252 -0.73 16.28 -6.65
N ALA A 253 -0.72 17.27 -7.53
CA ALA A 253 -0.80 18.69 -7.18
C ALA A 253 -1.96 19.34 -7.95
N PRO A 254 -3.22 19.21 -7.48
CA PRO A 254 -3.67 18.66 -6.19
C PRO A 254 -3.89 17.14 -6.19
N ASP A 255 -4.06 16.56 -5.00
CA ASP A 255 -4.57 15.20 -4.81
C ASP A 255 -6.02 15.11 -5.28
N SER A 256 -6.49 13.90 -5.58
CA SER A 256 -7.89 13.67 -5.98
C SER A 256 -8.46 12.40 -5.37
N ALA A 257 -9.75 12.45 -5.04
CA ALA A 257 -10.55 11.31 -4.60
C ALA A 257 -11.92 11.39 -5.26
N GLY A 258 -12.44 10.24 -5.64
CA GLY A 258 -13.77 10.15 -6.23
C GLY A 258 -14.34 8.76 -6.16
N PHE A 259 -15.65 8.66 -6.32
CA PHE A 259 -16.36 7.40 -6.30
C PHE A 259 -17.47 7.32 -7.34
N SER A 260 -17.89 6.09 -7.61
CA SER A 260 -19.09 5.75 -8.37
C SER A 260 -19.87 4.68 -7.60
N VAL A 261 -21.20 4.76 -7.67
CA VAL A 261 -22.09 3.73 -7.15
C VAL A 261 -22.23 2.65 -8.22
N ALA A 262 -22.06 1.39 -7.84
CA ALA A 262 -22.26 0.25 -8.72
C ALA A 262 -23.62 -0.42 -8.45
N THR A 263 -24.04 -1.30 -9.36
CA THR A 263 -25.29 -2.08 -9.20
C THR A 263 -25.12 -3.31 -8.31
N SER A 264 -23.87 -3.76 -8.09
CA SER A 264 -23.52 -4.89 -7.23
C SER A 264 -22.06 -4.81 -6.79
N ALA A 265 -21.68 -5.57 -5.76
CA ALA A 265 -20.27 -5.69 -5.33
C ALA A 265 -19.37 -6.22 -6.47
N THR A 266 -19.86 -7.18 -7.26
CA THR A 266 -19.16 -7.69 -8.44
C THR A 266 -18.97 -6.62 -9.50
N ALA A 267 -19.97 -5.77 -9.74
CA ALA A 267 -19.84 -4.64 -10.66
C ALA A 267 -18.83 -3.60 -10.16
N ALA A 268 -18.82 -3.28 -8.86
CA ALA A 268 -17.80 -2.38 -8.29
C ALA A 268 -16.38 -2.95 -8.45
N ALA A 269 -16.20 -4.25 -8.19
CA ALA A 269 -14.92 -4.94 -8.42
C ALA A 269 -14.50 -4.90 -9.90
N ALA A 270 -15.44 -5.10 -10.83
CA ALA A 270 -15.18 -4.98 -12.26
C ALA A 270 -14.74 -3.56 -12.65
N MET A 271 -15.37 -2.52 -12.10
CA MET A 271 -14.96 -1.11 -12.31
C MET A 271 -13.53 -0.84 -11.83
N VAL A 272 -13.16 -1.34 -10.64
CA VAL A 272 -11.81 -1.21 -10.08
C VAL A 272 -10.78 -1.86 -11.02
N ASN A 273 -11.02 -3.11 -11.44
CA ASN A 273 -10.14 -3.83 -12.34
C ASN A 273 -10.03 -3.16 -13.72
N ALA A 274 -11.12 -2.63 -14.26
CA ALA A 274 -11.16 -2.01 -15.58
C ALA A 274 -10.56 -0.59 -15.63
N GLY A 275 -10.40 0.10 -14.50
CA GLY A 275 -9.84 1.46 -14.47
C GLY A 275 -10.86 2.54 -14.81
N PHE A 276 -12.00 2.51 -14.12
CA PHE A 276 -13.08 3.48 -14.30
C PHE A 276 -12.68 4.95 -14.04
N THR A 277 -13.51 5.85 -14.55
CA THR A 277 -13.51 7.28 -14.18
C THR A 277 -14.66 7.54 -13.20
N PRO A 278 -14.40 8.14 -12.03
CA PRO A 278 -15.44 8.40 -11.05
C PRO A 278 -16.54 9.32 -11.57
N THR A 279 -17.78 9.00 -11.19
CA THR A 279 -18.95 9.85 -11.42
C THR A 279 -18.89 11.11 -10.56
N TYR A 280 -18.40 10.96 -9.32
CA TYR A 280 -18.18 12.04 -8.39
C TYR A 280 -16.69 12.13 -8.10
N ALA A 281 -16.06 13.25 -8.45
CA ALA A 281 -14.63 13.47 -8.26
C ALA A 281 -14.37 14.81 -7.59
N TYR A 282 -13.44 14.82 -6.65
CA TYR A 282 -13.10 15.97 -5.82
C TYR A 282 -11.59 16.19 -5.82
N ARG A 283 -11.18 17.45 -5.68
CA ARG A 283 -9.80 17.85 -5.44
C ARG A 283 -9.59 17.97 -3.93
N LEU A 284 -8.44 17.48 -3.47
CA LEU A 284 -8.02 17.52 -2.08
C LEU A 284 -6.76 18.36 -1.92
N THR A 285 -6.33 18.58 -0.69
CA THR A 285 -5.04 19.23 -0.44
C THR A 285 -3.92 18.31 -0.91
N ALA A 286 -2.88 18.86 -1.52
CA ALA A 286 -1.73 18.07 -1.93
C ALA A 286 -1.03 17.49 -0.69
N GLY A 287 -0.80 16.18 -0.67
CA GLY A 287 -0.18 15.46 0.43
C GLY A 287 -1.16 14.75 1.38
N ASP A 288 -2.47 14.91 1.17
CA ASP A 288 -3.52 14.18 1.90
C ASP A 288 -3.56 12.70 1.50
N ILE A 289 -3.12 12.39 0.29
CA ILE A 289 -3.12 11.04 -0.29
C ILE A 289 -1.70 10.64 -0.67
N THR A 290 -1.33 9.42 -0.32
CA THR A 290 -0.11 8.78 -0.80
C THR A 290 -0.46 7.50 -1.52
N VAL A 291 0.03 7.38 -2.76
CA VAL A 291 -0.03 6.14 -3.53
C VAL A 291 1.39 5.72 -3.86
N VAL A 292 1.69 4.45 -3.59
CA VAL A 292 2.99 3.86 -3.92
C VAL A 292 2.78 2.52 -4.60
N GLN A 293 3.19 2.45 -5.86
CA GLN A 293 3.36 1.19 -6.54
C GLN A 293 4.72 0.59 -6.16
N LEU A 294 4.71 -0.64 -5.66
CA LEU A 294 5.92 -1.37 -5.28
C LEU A 294 6.37 -2.32 -6.41
N TYR A 295 5.42 -2.84 -7.17
CA TYR A 295 5.62 -3.75 -8.28
C TYR A 295 4.83 -3.21 -9.48
N LEU A 296 5.52 -2.79 -10.52
CA LEU A 296 4.91 -2.52 -11.82
C LEU A 296 5.25 -3.66 -12.74
N LEU A 297 4.25 -4.48 -13.09
CA LEU A 297 4.42 -5.48 -14.14
C LEU A 297 4.66 -4.72 -15.45
N LEU A 298 5.84 -4.87 -16.04
CA LEU A 298 6.20 -4.31 -17.34
C LEU A 298 5.74 -5.23 -18.47
N GLY A 299 5.69 -6.53 -18.22
CA GLY A 299 5.15 -7.52 -19.13
C GLY A 299 5.21 -8.93 -18.53
N HIS A 300 4.49 -9.85 -19.14
CA HIS A 300 4.57 -11.26 -18.79
C HIS A 300 4.59 -12.13 -20.03
N ALA A 301 5.15 -13.32 -19.88
CA ALA A 301 5.10 -14.33 -20.91
C ALA A 301 4.76 -15.69 -20.31
N THR A 302 3.89 -16.42 -20.99
CA THR A 302 3.52 -17.79 -20.67
C THR A 302 3.64 -18.64 -21.90
N GLY A 303 3.83 -19.94 -21.71
CA GLY A 303 3.88 -20.84 -22.84
C GLY A 303 3.97 -22.29 -22.42
N GLY A 304 3.44 -23.16 -23.26
CA GLY A 304 3.58 -24.60 -23.16
C GLY A 304 3.87 -25.14 -24.55
N VAL A 305 5.13 -25.40 -24.86
CA VAL A 305 5.59 -25.65 -26.23
C VAL A 305 6.46 -26.89 -26.36
N TRP A 306 6.36 -27.48 -27.54
CA TRP A 306 7.25 -28.50 -28.05
C TRP A 306 8.09 -27.95 -29.19
N PHE A 307 9.36 -28.31 -29.22
CA PHE A 307 10.32 -27.83 -30.21
C PHE A 307 11.46 -28.84 -30.43
N GLY A 308 12.24 -28.61 -31.49
CA GLY A 308 13.30 -29.51 -31.95
C GLY A 308 12.97 -30.17 -33.29
N PRO A 309 13.87 -31.04 -33.81
CA PRO A 309 13.63 -31.76 -35.06
C PRO A 309 12.36 -32.63 -35.01
N ALA A 310 11.82 -32.98 -36.19
CA ALA A 310 10.54 -33.67 -36.35
C ALA A 310 10.41 -34.89 -35.40
N GLY A 311 9.38 -34.90 -34.56
CA GLY A 311 9.18 -35.91 -33.50
C GLY A 311 9.38 -35.38 -32.06
N ALA A 312 9.64 -34.09 -31.89
CA ALA A 312 9.59 -33.33 -30.63
C ALA A 312 10.31 -33.98 -29.43
N SER A 313 11.64 -33.85 -29.40
CA SER A 313 12.45 -34.36 -28.29
C SER A 313 12.50 -33.43 -27.07
N GLN A 314 11.94 -32.22 -27.14
CA GLN A 314 12.00 -31.20 -26.09
C GLN A 314 10.63 -30.54 -25.84
N GLN A 315 10.32 -30.33 -24.57
CA GLN A 315 9.13 -29.65 -24.07
C GLN A 315 9.54 -28.59 -23.05
N MET A 316 8.93 -27.41 -23.14
CA MET A 316 9.08 -26.34 -22.15
C MET A 316 7.72 -25.77 -21.78
N THR A 317 7.47 -25.64 -20.49
CA THR A 317 6.34 -24.87 -19.94
C THR A 317 6.90 -23.79 -19.03
N PHE A 318 6.48 -22.54 -19.22
CA PHE A 318 6.97 -21.44 -18.41
C PHE A 318 5.90 -20.40 -18.13
N GLN A 319 6.12 -19.66 -17.06
CA GLN A 319 5.41 -18.45 -16.71
C GLN A 319 6.43 -17.50 -16.12
N VAL A 320 6.58 -16.32 -16.73
CA VAL A 320 7.57 -15.30 -16.33
C VAL A 320 6.93 -13.92 -16.35
N SER A 321 7.35 -13.08 -15.42
CA SER A 321 6.85 -11.72 -15.20
C SER A 321 8.04 -10.78 -15.02
N ASP A 322 8.11 -9.77 -15.88
CA ASP A 322 9.06 -8.65 -15.82
C ASP A 322 8.47 -7.54 -14.95
N TYR A 323 9.16 -7.20 -13.87
CA TYR A 323 8.73 -6.17 -12.93
C TYR A 323 9.72 -5.01 -12.86
N ALA A 324 9.20 -3.78 -12.84
CA ALA A 324 10.00 -2.62 -12.50
C ALA A 324 10.28 -2.58 -10.98
N TRP A 325 11.49 -2.14 -10.63
CA TRP A 325 11.92 -1.77 -9.28
C TRP A 325 11.99 -2.90 -8.24
N THR A 326 11.82 -4.15 -8.66
CA THR A 326 11.87 -5.35 -7.82
C THR A 326 12.43 -6.52 -8.61
N ALA A 327 12.60 -7.68 -7.98
CA ALA A 327 13.04 -8.89 -8.66
C ALA A 327 11.92 -9.44 -9.57
N ASP A 328 12.33 -9.99 -10.71
CA ASP A 328 11.43 -10.69 -11.61
C ASP A 328 10.97 -12.02 -11.00
N HIS A 329 9.86 -12.55 -11.50
CA HIS A 329 9.30 -13.80 -11.00
C HIS A 329 8.94 -14.74 -12.14
N GLY A 330 9.00 -16.03 -11.83
CA GLY A 330 8.59 -17.05 -12.78
C GLY A 330 9.25 -18.39 -12.56
N TYR A 331 8.84 -19.33 -13.38
CA TYR A 331 9.42 -20.66 -13.42
C TYR A 331 9.43 -21.20 -14.84
N VAL A 332 10.33 -22.16 -15.05
CA VAL A 332 10.45 -22.93 -16.27
C VAL A 332 10.48 -24.40 -15.90
N SER A 333 9.51 -25.15 -16.39
CA SER A 333 9.52 -26.61 -16.42
C SER A 333 10.03 -27.05 -17.78
N TYR A 334 11.17 -27.72 -17.82
CA TYR A 334 11.78 -28.19 -19.05
C TYR A 334 11.94 -29.71 -19.02
N ARG A 335 11.70 -30.34 -20.17
CA ARG A 335 11.87 -31.78 -20.38
C ARG A 335 12.49 -32.04 -21.74
N ASN A 336 13.57 -32.81 -21.77
CA ASN A 336 14.16 -33.37 -22.97
C ASN A 336 14.04 -34.90 -22.91
N LEU A 337 13.22 -35.47 -23.80
CA LEU A 337 12.93 -36.89 -23.85
C LEU A 337 14.11 -37.71 -24.36
N SER A 338 14.89 -37.19 -25.32
CA SER A 338 16.02 -37.92 -25.90
C SER A 338 17.24 -37.95 -24.97
N ALA A 339 17.40 -36.94 -24.12
CA ALA A 339 18.47 -36.87 -23.12
C ALA A 339 18.04 -37.33 -21.71
N ALA A 340 16.78 -37.73 -21.53
CA ALA A 340 16.19 -38.05 -20.23
C ALA A 340 16.41 -36.97 -19.15
N VAL A 341 16.37 -35.70 -19.56
CA VAL A 341 16.52 -34.53 -18.66
C VAL A 341 15.14 -33.97 -18.35
N ALA A 342 14.83 -33.75 -17.08
CA ALA A 342 13.64 -33.02 -16.66
C ALA A 342 13.92 -32.24 -15.39
N TYR A 343 13.51 -30.97 -15.35
CA TYR A 343 13.64 -30.13 -14.17
C TYR A 343 12.62 -28.99 -14.17
N ARG A 344 12.43 -28.38 -13.00
CA ARG A 344 11.73 -27.11 -12.85
C ARG A 344 12.68 -26.11 -12.18
N ALA A 345 12.95 -25.00 -12.85
CA ALA A 345 13.83 -23.94 -12.37
C ALA A 345 13.02 -22.67 -12.09
N SER A 346 13.42 -21.90 -11.08
CA SER A 346 12.95 -20.53 -10.89
C SER A 346 13.78 -19.60 -11.77
N VAL A 347 13.15 -18.58 -12.35
CA VAL A 347 13.87 -17.56 -13.12
C VAL A 347 14.57 -16.56 -12.20
N HIS A 348 15.70 -16.02 -12.65
CA HIS A 348 16.39 -14.94 -11.93
C HIS A 348 16.02 -13.58 -12.48
N ARG A 349 16.08 -13.43 -13.81
CA ARG A 349 15.74 -12.19 -14.49
C ARG A 349 14.82 -12.44 -15.67
N VAL A 350 13.97 -11.48 -15.94
CA VAL A 350 13.02 -11.46 -17.04
C VAL A 350 13.08 -10.08 -17.69
N ARG A 351 12.93 -10.03 -19.00
CA ARG A 351 12.62 -8.82 -19.73
C ARG A 351 11.53 -9.13 -20.73
N VAL A 352 10.49 -8.32 -20.77
CA VAL A 352 9.41 -8.44 -21.73
C VAL A 352 9.34 -7.18 -22.58
N THR A 353 9.20 -7.38 -23.88
CA THR A 353 8.88 -6.34 -24.86
C THR A 353 7.72 -6.85 -25.73
N PRO A 354 7.08 -6.02 -26.56
CA PRO A 354 6.02 -6.49 -27.44
C PRO A 354 6.46 -7.74 -28.21
N HIS A 355 5.72 -8.85 -28.03
CA HIS A 355 5.92 -10.14 -28.69
C HIS A 355 7.19 -10.91 -28.33
N VAL A 356 8.07 -10.40 -27.46
CA VAL A 356 9.34 -11.08 -27.12
C VAL A 356 9.57 -11.04 -25.62
N ALA A 357 9.92 -12.19 -25.04
CA ALA A 357 10.42 -12.27 -23.69
C ALA A 357 11.81 -12.93 -23.65
N TRP A 358 12.67 -12.40 -22.80
CA TRP A 358 13.95 -12.99 -22.43
C TRP A 358 13.91 -13.33 -20.95
N PHE A 359 14.47 -14.47 -20.58
CA PHE A 359 14.59 -14.84 -19.17
C PHE A 359 15.74 -15.81 -18.97
N ASP A 360 16.32 -15.81 -17.78
CA ASP A 360 17.35 -16.77 -17.42
C ASP A 360 17.01 -17.56 -16.16
N TYR A 361 17.67 -18.71 -16.02
CA TYR A 361 17.64 -19.51 -14.81
C TYR A 361 18.91 -20.35 -14.67
N VAL A 362 19.15 -20.87 -13.48
CA VAL A 362 20.19 -21.89 -13.21
C VAL A 362 19.52 -23.25 -13.14
N ILE A 363 20.06 -24.23 -13.86
CA ILE A 363 19.54 -25.62 -13.80
C ILE A 363 19.73 -26.16 -12.37
N PRO A 364 18.65 -26.60 -11.68
CA PRO A 364 18.71 -26.89 -10.25
C PRO A 364 19.23 -28.30 -9.93
N SER A 365 19.14 -29.24 -10.88
CA SER A 365 19.39 -30.67 -10.66
C SER A 365 19.82 -31.39 -11.93
N GLY A 366 20.28 -32.64 -11.78
CA GLY A 366 20.74 -33.48 -12.88
C GLY A 366 22.17 -33.19 -13.34
N SER A 367 22.55 -33.79 -14.46
CA SER A 367 23.90 -33.71 -15.04
C SER A 367 24.30 -32.31 -15.50
N LEU A 368 23.32 -31.41 -15.68
CA LEU A 368 23.54 -30.03 -16.10
C LEU A 368 23.39 -29.02 -14.94
N LYS A 369 23.30 -29.49 -13.69
CA LYS A 369 23.11 -28.62 -12.51
C LYS A 369 24.16 -27.50 -12.48
N GLY A 370 23.72 -26.29 -12.18
CA GLY A 370 24.59 -25.11 -12.09
C GLY A 370 24.79 -24.38 -13.43
N THR A 371 24.36 -24.95 -14.55
CA THR A 371 24.41 -24.29 -15.86
C THR A 371 23.43 -23.12 -15.89
N VAL A 372 23.89 -21.95 -16.32
CA VAL A 372 23.06 -20.75 -16.52
C VAL A 372 22.51 -20.76 -17.94
N VAL A 373 21.19 -20.84 -18.08
CA VAL A 373 20.52 -20.89 -19.38
C VAL A 373 19.73 -19.60 -19.57
N VAL A 374 19.92 -18.96 -20.73
CA VAL A 374 19.19 -17.75 -21.12
C VAL A 374 18.29 -18.10 -22.30
N TRP A 375 17.00 -17.79 -22.18
CA TRP A 375 15.97 -18.01 -23.18
C TRP A 375 15.57 -16.72 -23.86
N LYS A 376 15.17 -16.85 -25.11
CA LYS A 376 14.41 -15.89 -25.90
C LYS A 376 13.18 -16.62 -26.45
N VAL A 377 12.01 -16.10 -26.17
CA VAL A 377 10.74 -16.60 -26.70
C VAL A 377 10.06 -15.50 -27.50
N VAL A 378 9.50 -15.84 -28.65
CA VAL A 378 8.87 -14.90 -29.58
C VAL A 378 7.47 -15.41 -29.92
N ASP A 379 6.47 -14.62 -29.55
CA ASP A 379 5.06 -14.80 -29.89
C ASP A 379 4.80 -14.16 -31.27
N VAL A 380 4.71 -14.98 -32.31
CA VAL A 380 4.65 -14.49 -33.69
C VAL A 380 3.19 -14.32 -34.10
N LEU A 381 2.72 -13.06 -34.15
CA LEU A 381 1.37 -12.76 -34.62
C LEU A 381 1.12 -13.30 -36.03
N GLY A 382 0.21 -14.28 -36.16
CA GLY A 382 -0.18 -14.86 -37.44
C GLY A 382 0.82 -15.85 -38.03
N GLY A 383 1.81 -16.30 -37.26
CA GLY A 383 2.81 -17.29 -37.66
C GLY A 383 3.14 -18.28 -36.55
N PRO A 384 4.05 -19.23 -36.81
CA PRO A 384 4.51 -20.15 -35.77
C PRO A 384 5.47 -19.45 -34.81
N ASP A 385 5.22 -19.62 -33.52
CA ASP A 385 6.04 -19.13 -32.42
C ASP A 385 7.49 -19.64 -32.50
N GLN A 386 8.41 -18.92 -31.84
CA GLN A 386 9.82 -19.29 -31.81
C GLN A 386 10.34 -19.35 -30.38
N VAL A 387 11.22 -20.32 -30.14
CA VAL A 387 12.01 -20.42 -28.91
C VAL A 387 13.48 -20.57 -29.26
N GLY A 388 14.33 -19.94 -28.47
CA GLY A 388 15.77 -20.15 -28.55
C GLY A 388 16.44 -19.95 -27.21
N PHE A 389 17.58 -20.62 -27.04
CA PHE A 389 18.37 -20.51 -25.82
C PHE A 389 19.87 -20.44 -26.09
N SER A 390 20.59 -19.96 -25.09
CA SER A 390 22.06 -19.98 -25.01
C SER A 390 22.49 -20.28 -23.59
N VAL A 391 23.71 -20.78 -23.43
CA VAL A 391 24.31 -21.00 -22.11
C VAL A 391 25.23 -19.82 -21.82
N ALA A 392 25.00 -19.16 -20.68
CA ALA A 392 25.85 -18.06 -20.23
C ALA A 392 26.98 -18.59 -19.33
N SER A 393 28.14 -17.95 -19.37
CA SER A 393 29.29 -18.29 -18.52
C SER A 393 29.09 -17.90 -17.04
N SER A 394 28.15 -16.99 -16.75
CA SER A 394 27.82 -16.53 -15.40
C SER A 394 26.42 -15.91 -15.36
N LEU A 395 25.87 -15.70 -14.15
CA LEU A 395 24.63 -14.94 -13.95
C LEU A 395 24.75 -13.49 -14.41
N THR A 396 25.90 -12.84 -14.17
CA THR A 396 26.13 -11.46 -14.64
C THR A 396 26.10 -11.36 -16.17
N THR A 397 26.64 -12.36 -16.87
CA THR A 397 26.55 -12.45 -18.33
C THR A 397 25.12 -12.69 -18.79
N ALA A 398 24.39 -13.58 -18.10
CA ALA A 398 22.97 -13.83 -18.39
C ALA A 398 22.11 -12.57 -18.20
N ASP A 399 22.30 -11.84 -17.11
CA ASP A 399 21.63 -10.57 -16.84
C ASP A 399 21.81 -9.58 -18.00
N SER A 400 23.05 -9.43 -18.49
CA SER A 400 23.34 -8.57 -19.64
C SER A 400 22.63 -9.04 -20.91
N MET A 401 22.56 -10.36 -21.15
CA MET A 401 21.87 -10.93 -22.31
C MET A 401 20.36 -10.73 -22.23
N VAL A 402 19.75 -10.87 -21.05
CA VAL A 402 18.31 -10.60 -20.84
C VAL A 402 18.03 -9.11 -21.02
N LEU A 403 18.83 -8.24 -20.39
CA LEU A 403 18.61 -6.79 -20.40
C LEU A 403 18.75 -6.17 -21.78
N HIS A 404 19.75 -6.59 -22.56
CA HIS A 404 20.03 -6.01 -23.87
C HIS A 404 19.46 -6.83 -25.04
N GLY A 405 18.96 -8.04 -24.75
CA GLY A 405 18.61 -9.02 -25.77
C GLY A 405 19.84 -9.71 -26.35
N PHE A 406 19.63 -10.86 -26.97
CA PHE A 406 20.68 -11.65 -27.63
C PHE A 406 20.11 -12.44 -28.81
N THR A 407 21.01 -12.95 -29.65
CA THR A 407 20.69 -13.94 -30.69
C THR A 407 21.00 -15.33 -30.14
N PRO A 408 20.01 -16.23 -30.00
CA PRO A 408 20.25 -17.55 -29.45
C PRO A 408 21.18 -18.42 -30.31
N THR A 409 22.11 -19.13 -29.67
CA THR A 409 22.93 -20.16 -30.31
C THR A 409 22.08 -21.34 -30.78
N ASN A 410 21.01 -21.68 -30.06
CA ASN A 410 20.05 -22.70 -30.45
C ASN A 410 18.69 -22.04 -30.64
N GLN A 411 18.11 -22.17 -31.83
CA GLN A 411 16.81 -21.59 -32.16
C GLN A 411 15.94 -22.60 -32.89
N TYR A 412 14.67 -22.67 -32.51
CA TYR A 412 13.71 -23.60 -33.04
C TYR A 412 12.37 -22.90 -33.29
N THR A 413 11.70 -23.28 -34.36
CA THR A 413 10.28 -23.03 -34.55
C THR A 413 9.49 -23.96 -33.64
N VAL A 414 8.47 -23.44 -32.96
CA VAL A 414 7.55 -24.24 -32.15
C VAL A 414 6.77 -25.18 -33.07
N THR A 415 6.78 -26.47 -32.73
CA THR A 415 6.11 -27.52 -33.52
C THR A 415 4.71 -27.84 -32.99
N HIS A 416 4.47 -27.63 -31.70
CA HIS A 416 3.16 -27.82 -31.06
C HIS A 416 3.05 -26.98 -29.78
N GLY A 417 1.83 -26.54 -29.44
CA GLY A 417 1.57 -25.62 -28.34
C GLY A 417 1.64 -24.16 -28.75
N ASN A 418 1.50 -23.25 -27.78
CA ASN A 418 1.51 -21.80 -28.00
C ASN A 418 2.31 -21.07 -26.93
N LEU A 419 2.80 -19.90 -27.30
CA LEU A 419 3.36 -18.88 -26.45
C LEU A 419 2.38 -17.71 -26.38
N THR A 420 2.43 -16.95 -25.31
CA THR A 420 1.72 -15.68 -25.21
C THR A 420 2.66 -14.70 -24.53
N VAL A 421 2.95 -13.59 -25.19
CA VAL A 421 3.73 -12.50 -24.63
C VAL A 421 2.84 -11.27 -24.56
N HIS A 422 2.62 -10.76 -23.36
CA HIS A 422 1.69 -9.68 -23.11
C HIS A 422 2.37 -8.55 -22.34
N MET A 423 2.28 -7.33 -22.89
CA MET A 423 2.56 -6.10 -22.16
C MET A 423 1.24 -5.51 -21.65
N PRO A 424 1.15 -5.03 -20.40
CA PRO A 424 -0.06 -4.50 -19.80
C PRO A 424 -0.71 -3.35 -20.58
#